data_AF-A0A2E9KP02-F1
#
_entry.id   AF-A0A2E9KP02-F1
#
_cell.length_a   1.000
_cell.length_b   1.000
_cell.length_c   1.000
_cell.angle_alpha   90.00
_cell.angle_beta   90.00
_cell.angle_gamma   90.00
#
_symmetry.space_group_name_H-M   'P 1'
#
loop_
_entity.id
_entity.type
_entity.pdbx_description
1 polymer ?
#
loop_
_entity_poly.entity_id
_entity_poly.type
_entity_poly.pdbx_seq_one_letter_code
_entity_poly.pdbx_strand_id
1 'polypeptide(L)'
;MAGGMMGTLGIAFFAATDYVTALFPLLFGVILAGSGGISIVRPSLNAATMHIAFMVSSISVLLGLGTALTGSWVTTTSLIEQVMMAAIGAGHVTAGYGAYLHGKPTSEGDVQTCGISDMDDSPAEVRSISDILGTPEERITPAAVFAIVTD
;
A
#
# COMPACT_ATOMS: atom_id res chain seq x y z
N MET A 1 5.60 -3.39 0.44
CA MET A 1 6.94 -4.01 0.23
C MET A 1 8.07 -2.99 0.29
N ALA A 2 8.06 -1.92 -0.51
CA ALA A 2 9.13 -0.92 -0.55
C ALA A 2 9.54 -0.37 0.83
N GLY A 3 8.57 -0.05 1.70
CA GLY A 3 8.85 0.40 3.06
C GLY A 3 9.62 -0.62 3.91
N GLY A 4 9.29 -1.91 3.77
CA GLY A 4 10.02 -2.98 4.43
C GLY A 4 11.45 -3.11 3.92
N MET A 5 11.65 -3.02 2.59
CA MET A 5 12.98 -3.08 1.97
C MET A 5 13.88 -1.91 2.38
N MET A 6 13.35 -0.68 2.39
CA MET A 6 14.09 0.49 2.87
C MET A 6 14.40 0.39 4.36
N GLY A 7 13.44 -0.09 5.17
CA GLY A 7 13.62 -0.28 6.60
C GLY A 7 14.73 -1.27 6.93
N THR A 8 14.71 -2.45 6.29
CA THR A 8 15.76 -3.47 6.49
C THR A 8 17.11 -3.01 5.97
N LEU A 9 17.15 -2.28 4.85
CA LEU A 9 18.38 -1.67 4.34
C LEU A 9 19.00 -0.74 5.38
N GLY A 10 18.22 0.20 5.92
CA GLY A 10 18.73 1.16 6.92
C GLY A 10 19.23 0.49 8.20
N ILE A 11 18.49 -0.49 8.73
CA ILE A 11 18.91 -1.25 9.91
C ILE A 11 20.22 -2.00 9.65
N ALA A 12 20.32 -2.69 8.53
CA ALA A 12 21.51 -3.48 8.20
C ALA A 12 22.75 -2.60 8.01
N PHE A 13 22.62 -1.49 7.26
CA PHE A 13 23.73 -0.57 7.05
C PHE A 13 24.14 0.15 8.33
N PHE A 14 23.19 0.57 9.16
CA PHE A 14 23.50 1.20 10.44
C PHE A 14 24.26 0.23 11.35
N ALA A 15 23.77 -1.01 11.50
CA ALA A 15 24.43 -2.01 12.33
C ALA A 15 25.84 -2.38 11.82
N ALA A 16 26.09 -2.31 10.51
CA ALA A 16 27.36 -2.68 9.90
C ALA A 16 28.39 -1.53 9.84
N THR A 17 27.94 -0.28 9.81
CA THR A 17 28.81 0.89 9.52
C THR A 17 28.80 1.96 10.60
N ASP A 18 27.78 1.97 11.46
CA ASP A 18 27.49 3.04 12.43
C ASP A 18 27.33 4.43 11.78
N TYR A 19 27.08 4.48 10.48
CA TYR A 19 26.85 5.73 9.77
C TYR A 19 25.44 6.23 9.99
N VAL A 20 25.33 7.48 10.45
CA VAL A 20 24.05 8.17 10.63
C VAL A 20 23.25 8.26 9.32
N THR A 21 23.92 8.26 8.16
CA THR A 21 23.24 8.26 6.85
C THR A 21 22.34 7.03 6.67
N ALA A 22 22.69 5.88 7.26
CA ALA A 22 21.90 4.65 7.19
C ALA A 22 20.53 4.77 7.86
N LEU A 23 20.33 5.80 8.69
CA LEU A 23 19.03 6.13 9.26
C LEU A 23 18.07 6.76 8.24
N PHE A 24 18.55 7.31 7.12
CA PHE A 24 17.66 7.85 6.07
C PHE A 24 16.82 6.76 5.39
N PRO A 25 17.39 5.65 4.87
CA PRO A 25 16.59 4.54 4.38
C PRO A 25 15.61 4.01 5.43
N LEU A 26 16.04 3.91 6.70
CA LEU A 26 15.16 3.46 7.78
C LEU A 26 13.97 4.42 7.98
N LEU A 27 14.22 5.72 8.06
CA LEU A 27 13.18 6.74 8.20
C LEU A 27 12.14 6.65 7.07
N PHE A 28 12.61 6.63 5.81
CA PHE A 28 11.72 6.51 4.67
C PHE A 28 10.98 5.17 4.67
N GLY A 29 11.65 4.09 5.06
CA GLY A 29 11.07 2.77 5.21
C GLY A 29 9.89 2.75 6.19
N VAL A 30 10.06 3.35 7.37
CA VAL A 30 9.01 3.47 8.39
C VAL A 30 7.83 4.27 7.88
N ILE A 31 8.07 5.42 7.24
CA ILE A 31 6.99 6.26 6.70
C ILE A 31 6.21 5.52 5.61
N LEU A 32 6.90 4.82 4.70
CA LEU A 32 6.26 4.04 3.64
C LEU A 32 5.49 2.85 4.17
N ALA A 33 6.06 2.10 5.11
CA ALA A 33 5.39 0.97 5.75
C ALA A 33 4.14 1.45 6.53
N GLY A 34 4.26 2.55 7.27
CA GLY A 34 3.15 3.19 7.98
C GLY A 34 2.05 3.66 7.02
N SER A 35 2.42 4.32 5.92
CA SER A 35 1.44 4.77 4.92
C SER A 35 0.67 3.60 4.29
N GLY A 36 1.37 2.50 3.96
CA GLY A 36 0.73 1.27 3.47
C GLY A 36 -0.16 0.61 4.53
N GLY A 37 0.28 0.58 5.79
CA GLY A 37 -0.53 0.05 6.89
C GLY A 37 -1.81 0.86 7.13
N ILE A 38 -1.72 2.20 7.11
CA ILE A 38 -2.88 3.08 7.27
C ILE A 38 -3.84 2.94 6.09
N SER A 39 -3.33 2.84 4.86
CA SER A 39 -4.14 2.59 3.65
C SER A 39 -5.02 1.34 3.80
N ILE A 40 -4.46 0.25 4.35
CA ILE A 40 -5.18 -1.01 4.58
C ILE A 40 -6.20 -0.89 5.71
N VAL A 41 -5.81 -0.30 6.84
CA VAL A 41 -6.67 -0.24 8.05
C VAL A 41 -7.77 0.83 7.93
N ARG A 42 -7.53 1.91 7.18
CA ARG A 42 -8.47 3.01 6.94
C ARG A 42 -8.61 3.30 5.45
N PRO A 43 -9.44 2.53 4.73
CA PRO A 43 -9.66 2.71 3.29
C PRO A 43 -10.12 4.12 2.91
N SER A 44 -10.84 4.82 3.79
CA SER A 44 -11.28 6.21 3.57
C SER A 44 -10.12 7.21 3.45
N LEU A 45 -8.92 6.86 3.94
CA LEU A 45 -7.71 7.68 3.85
C LEU A 45 -6.73 7.18 2.78
N ASN A 46 -7.11 6.13 2.04
CA ASN A 46 -6.23 5.44 1.10
C ASN A 46 -5.56 6.39 0.10
N ALA A 47 -6.35 7.20 -0.61
CA ALA A 47 -5.84 8.14 -1.59
C ALA A 47 -4.79 9.11 -0.99
N ALA A 48 -5.08 9.69 0.17
CA ALA A 48 -4.16 10.59 0.86
C ALA A 48 -2.85 9.86 1.25
N THR A 49 -2.96 8.65 1.81
CA THR A 49 -1.78 7.85 2.20
C THR A 49 -0.94 7.40 1.00
N MET A 50 -1.55 7.11 -0.15
CA MET A 50 -0.82 6.82 -1.37
C MET A 50 -0.04 8.03 -1.89
N HIS A 51 -0.63 9.23 -1.86
CA HIS A 51 0.07 10.46 -2.24
C HIS A 51 1.25 10.77 -1.33
N ILE A 52 1.08 10.59 -0.01
CA ILE A 52 2.17 10.71 0.95
C ILE A 52 3.28 9.71 0.61
N ALA A 53 2.94 8.43 0.39
CA ALA A 53 3.91 7.41 0.06
C ALA A 53 4.67 7.71 -1.26
N PHE A 54 3.98 8.22 -2.27
CA PHE A 54 4.58 8.63 -3.54
C PHE A 54 5.54 9.82 -3.35
N MET A 55 5.11 10.85 -2.62
CA MET A 55 5.91 12.04 -2.32
C MET A 55 7.17 11.69 -1.54
N VAL A 56 7.03 10.87 -0.49
CA VAL A 56 8.14 10.38 0.34
C VAL A 56 9.13 9.58 -0.49
N SER A 57 8.65 8.72 -1.39
CA SER A 57 9.52 7.96 -2.29
C SER A 57 10.25 8.85 -3.29
N SER A 58 9.60 9.92 -3.76
CA SER A 58 10.23 10.90 -4.65
C SER A 58 11.35 11.65 -3.93
N ILE A 59 11.14 12.03 -2.68
CA ILE A 59 12.19 12.64 -1.85
C ILE A 59 13.34 11.66 -1.61
N SER A 60 13.05 10.40 -1.29
CA SER A 60 14.12 9.42 -1.05
C SER A 60 14.97 9.17 -2.30
N VAL A 61 14.36 9.21 -3.49
CA VAL A 61 15.08 9.15 -4.78
C VAL A 61 15.99 10.37 -4.93
N LEU A 62 15.44 11.58 -4.78
CA LEU A 62 16.21 12.81 -4.93
C LEU A 62 17.35 12.91 -3.91
N LEU A 63 17.09 12.52 -2.66
CA LEU A 63 18.11 12.50 -1.63
C LEU A 63 19.16 11.42 -1.93
N GLY A 64 18.76 10.21 -2.29
CA GLY A 64 19.68 9.11 -2.58
C GLY A 64 20.56 9.39 -3.79
N LEU A 65 19.98 9.81 -4.92
CA LEU A 65 20.75 10.21 -6.11
C LEU A 65 21.55 11.50 -5.86
N GLY A 66 20.93 12.51 -5.25
CA GLY A 66 21.58 13.79 -4.98
C GLY A 66 22.82 13.58 -4.11
N THR A 67 22.67 12.83 -3.02
CA THR A 67 23.81 12.46 -2.19
C THR A 67 24.79 11.63 -3.00
N ALA A 68 24.37 10.55 -3.71
CA ALA A 68 25.18 9.65 -4.56
C ALA A 68 25.91 10.29 -5.75
N LEU A 69 25.54 11.52 -6.15
CA LEU A 69 26.21 12.27 -7.21
C LEU A 69 27.10 13.42 -6.69
N THR A 70 26.82 13.94 -5.49
CA THR A 70 27.46 15.15 -4.96
C THR A 70 28.39 14.90 -3.78
N GLY A 71 28.30 13.73 -3.13
CA GLY A 71 28.97 13.44 -1.87
C GLY A 71 30.44 13.03 -1.99
N SER A 72 31.25 13.51 -1.05
CA SER A 72 32.48 12.82 -0.64
C SER A 72 32.09 11.59 0.20
N TRP A 73 31.87 10.45 -0.45
CA TRP A 73 31.60 9.19 0.26
C TRP A 73 32.74 8.95 1.24
N VAL A 74 32.41 8.70 2.51
CA VAL A 74 33.40 8.24 3.47
C VAL A 74 33.94 6.87 3.02
N THR A 75 33.06 6.04 2.45
CA THR A 75 33.39 4.71 1.91
C THR A 75 32.46 4.31 0.76
N THR A 76 32.90 3.31 -0.03
CA THR A 76 32.07 2.64 -1.04
C THR A 76 30.76 2.09 -0.47
N THR A 77 30.77 1.65 0.79
CA THR A 77 29.56 1.16 1.48
C THR A 77 28.51 2.26 1.59
N SER A 78 28.89 3.47 2.01
CA SER A 78 27.95 4.61 2.08
C SER A 78 27.41 5.02 0.70
N LEU A 79 28.20 4.85 -0.38
CA LEU A 79 27.69 5.06 -1.74
C LEU A 79 26.62 4.03 -2.12
N ILE A 80 26.88 2.74 -1.86
CA ILE A 80 25.94 1.66 -2.17
C ILE A 80 24.61 1.87 -1.44
N GLU A 81 24.66 2.27 -0.17
CA GLU A 81 23.48 2.61 0.64
C GLU A 81 22.57 3.63 -0.06
N GLN A 82 23.14 4.76 -0.50
CA GLN A 82 22.39 5.85 -1.12
C GLN A 82 21.83 5.46 -2.49
N VAL A 83 22.59 4.68 -3.26
CA VAL A 83 22.12 4.13 -4.54
C VAL A 83 20.99 3.13 -4.33
N MET A 84 21.07 2.27 -3.33
CA MET A 84 20.01 1.29 -3.02
C MET A 84 18.74 1.99 -2.52
N MET A 85 18.87 3.00 -1.66
CA MET A 85 17.74 3.82 -1.23
C MET A 85 17.05 4.48 -2.43
N ALA A 86 17.83 5.06 -3.34
CA ALA A 86 17.32 5.66 -4.57
C ALA A 86 16.62 4.62 -5.46
N ALA A 87 17.22 3.45 -5.65
CA ALA A 87 16.65 2.39 -6.49
C ALA A 87 15.31 1.88 -5.95
N ILE A 88 15.21 1.62 -4.64
CA ILE A 88 13.96 1.18 -4.01
C ILE A 88 12.88 2.26 -4.12
N GLY A 89 13.24 3.53 -3.86
CA GLY A 89 12.32 4.66 -4.01
C GLY A 89 11.83 4.82 -5.45
N ALA A 90 12.73 4.70 -6.43
CA ALA A 90 12.40 4.84 -7.85
C ALA A 90 11.49 3.72 -8.33
N GLY A 91 11.72 2.48 -7.86
CA GLY A 91 10.81 1.37 -8.10
C GLY A 91 9.41 1.63 -7.58
N HIS A 92 9.30 2.18 -6.36
CA HIS A 92 7.99 2.52 -5.77
C HIS A 92 7.29 3.67 -6.51
N VAL A 93 8.02 4.73 -6.89
CA VAL A 93 7.50 5.83 -7.73
C VAL A 93 7.02 5.30 -9.08
N THR A 94 7.80 4.44 -9.73
CA THR A 94 7.44 3.85 -11.05
C THR A 94 6.18 3.01 -10.95
N ALA A 95 6.06 2.18 -9.91
CA ALA A 95 4.86 1.39 -9.66
C ALA A 95 3.63 2.29 -9.39
N GLY A 96 3.79 3.33 -8.57
CA GLY A 96 2.72 4.29 -8.29
C GLY A 96 2.26 5.06 -9.53
N TYR A 97 3.22 5.48 -10.38
CA TYR A 97 2.91 6.13 -11.65
C TYR A 97 2.20 5.18 -12.63
N GLY A 98 2.65 3.92 -12.70
CA GLY A 98 1.97 2.87 -13.48
C GLY A 98 0.53 2.66 -13.01
N ALA A 99 0.30 2.59 -11.70
CA ALA A 99 -1.03 2.47 -11.12
C ALA A 99 -1.91 3.69 -11.44
N TYR A 100 -1.35 4.91 -11.36
CA TYR A 100 -2.04 6.14 -11.78
C TYR A 100 -2.45 6.09 -13.25
N LEU A 101 -1.56 5.67 -14.16
CA LEU A 101 -1.87 5.60 -15.59
C LEU A 101 -2.99 4.63 -15.92
N HIS A 102 -3.13 3.54 -15.15
CA HIS A 102 -4.20 2.55 -15.33
C HIS A 102 -5.52 3.00 -14.70
N GLY A 103 -5.48 3.69 -13.55
CA GLY A 103 -6.69 4.13 -12.82
C GLY A 103 -7.07 5.59 -13.06
N LYS A 104 -6.51 6.26 -14.07
CA LYS A 104 -6.86 7.66 -14.37
C LYS A 104 -8.25 7.73 -15.04
N PRO A 105 -9.08 8.72 -14.68
CA PRO A 105 -10.36 8.95 -15.33
C PRO A 105 -10.15 9.25 -16.81
N THR A 106 -10.99 8.64 -17.67
CA THR A 106 -10.90 8.83 -19.13
C THR A 106 -11.97 9.76 -19.67
N SER A 107 -12.97 10.11 -18.85
CA SER A 107 -14.07 11.00 -19.20
C SER A 107 -14.30 12.08 -18.14
N GLU A 108 -14.86 13.23 -18.56
CA GLU A 108 -15.31 14.29 -17.65
C GLU A 108 -16.52 13.77 -16.85
N GLY A 109 -16.28 13.37 -15.60
CA GLY A 109 -17.30 12.81 -14.71
C GLY A 109 -16.83 11.59 -13.93
N ASP A 110 -15.76 10.92 -14.38
CA ASP A 110 -15.18 9.78 -13.67
C ASP A 110 -14.47 10.21 -12.39
N VAL A 111 -14.78 9.52 -11.29
CA VAL A 111 -14.11 9.72 -10.00
C VAL A 111 -12.81 8.93 -10.01
N GLN A 112 -11.68 9.64 -9.99
CA GLN A 112 -10.37 9.00 -9.85
C GLN A 112 -10.26 8.32 -8.48
N THR A 113 -10.35 6.99 -8.44
CA THR A 113 -10.13 6.22 -7.21
C THR A 113 -8.77 5.52 -7.27
N CYS A 114 -7.77 6.12 -6.62
CA CYS A 114 -6.45 5.50 -6.51
C CYS A 114 -6.55 4.14 -5.80
N GLY A 115 -6.26 3.05 -6.53
CA GLY A 115 -6.16 1.70 -5.97
C GLY A 115 -7.46 0.88 -5.92
N ILE A 116 -8.55 1.35 -6.55
CA ILE A 116 -9.69 0.52 -6.91
C ILE A 116 -9.59 0.29 -8.42
N SER A 117 -9.40 -0.97 -8.80
CA SER A 117 -9.61 -1.40 -10.18
C SER A 117 -11.10 -1.33 -10.47
N ASP A 118 -11.49 -0.84 -11.65
CA ASP A 118 -12.87 -0.87 -12.20
C ASP A 118 -13.46 -2.29 -12.38
N MET A 119 -12.91 -3.30 -11.69
CA MET A 119 -13.46 -4.66 -11.60
C MET A 119 -14.40 -4.84 -10.41
N ASP A 120 -14.76 -3.78 -9.68
CA ASP A 120 -15.78 -3.84 -8.62
C ASP A 120 -16.81 -2.72 -8.77
N ASP A 121 -17.27 -2.52 -10.00
CA ASP A 121 -18.52 -1.81 -10.30
C ASP A 121 -19.75 -2.72 -10.05
N SER A 122 -19.61 -3.70 -9.15
CA SER A 122 -20.76 -4.20 -8.40
C SER A 122 -20.86 -3.31 -7.18
N PRO A 123 -21.95 -2.54 -7.00
CA PRO A 123 -22.16 -1.89 -5.72
C PRO A 123 -22.07 -3.00 -4.69
N ALA A 124 -21.15 -2.89 -3.72
CA ALA A 124 -21.09 -3.81 -2.61
C ALA A 124 -22.49 -3.84 -2.00
N GLU A 125 -23.26 -4.85 -2.39
CA GLU A 125 -24.64 -5.01 -2.03
C GLU A 125 -24.57 -5.13 -0.51
N VAL A 126 -25.01 -4.09 0.18
CA VAL A 126 -25.17 -4.13 1.63
C VAL A 126 -26.27 -5.17 1.84
N ARG A 127 -25.86 -6.44 1.92
CA ARG A 127 -26.75 -7.55 2.17
C ARG A 127 -27.38 -7.27 3.51
N SER A 128 -28.64 -6.87 3.48
CA SER A 128 -29.42 -6.69 4.68
C SER A 128 -29.45 -8.04 5.40
N ILE A 129 -29.35 -8.04 6.73
CA ILE A 129 -29.43 -9.26 7.53
C ILE A 129 -30.71 -10.05 7.20
N SER A 130 -31.76 -9.38 6.71
CA SER A 130 -32.99 -9.99 6.17
C SER A 130 -32.76 -10.93 4.98
N ASP A 131 -31.80 -10.64 4.11
CA ASP A 131 -31.51 -11.47 2.92
C ASP A 131 -30.71 -12.72 3.28
N ILE A 132 -30.01 -12.69 4.42
CA ILE A 132 -29.31 -13.86 4.98
C ILE A 132 -30.28 -14.73 5.80
N LEU A 133 -31.30 -14.14 6.42
CA LEU A 133 -32.19 -14.85 7.34
C LEU A 133 -33.45 -15.44 6.67
N GLY A 134 -33.71 -15.12 5.40
CA GLY A 134 -34.92 -15.50 4.68
C GLY A 134 -36.18 -14.85 5.27
N THR A 135 -37.27 -14.85 4.50
CA THR A 135 -38.57 -14.41 5.03
C THR A 135 -39.12 -15.45 6.01
N PRO A 136 -39.97 -15.06 6.99
CA PRO A 136 -40.51 -16.00 7.99
C PRO A 136 -41.21 -17.22 7.38
N GLU A 137 -41.77 -17.08 6.17
CA GLU A 137 -42.46 -18.16 5.45
C GLU A 137 -41.48 -19.23 4.92
N GLU A 138 -40.27 -18.84 4.48
CA GLU A 138 -39.21 -19.77 4.06
C GLU A 138 -38.56 -20.50 5.24
N ARG A 139 -38.67 -19.96 6.47
CA ARG A 139 -38.15 -20.60 7.69
C ARG A 139 -39.04 -21.76 8.17
N ILE A 140 -40.29 -21.83 7.73
CA ILE A 140 -41.28 -22.82 8.23
C ILE A 140 -41.32 -24.09 7.36
N THR A 141 -40.92 -24.02 6.09
CA THR A 141 -40.96 -25.18 5.18
C THR A 141 -39.97 -26.33 5.47
N PRO A 142 -38.76 -26.15 6.04
CA PRO A 142 -37.92 -27.30 6.35
C PRO A 142 -38.33 -27.99 7.66
N ALA A 143 -39.08 -27.33 8.55
CA ALA A 143 -39.51 -27.91 9.82
C ALA A 143 -40.75 -28.81 9.71
N ALA A 144 -41.62 -28.58 8.72
CA ALA A 144 -42.83 -29.38 8.53
C ALA A 144 -42.58 -30.73 7.82
N VAL A 145 -41.49 -30.86 7.05
CA VAL A 145 -41.16 -32.10 6.32
C VAL A 145 -40.57 -33.17 7.26
N PHE A 146 -39.96 -32.79 8.38
CA PHE A 146 -39.40 -33.73 9.36
C PHE A 146 -40.41 -34.28 10.39
N ALA A 147 -41.66 -33.78 10.39
CA ALA A 147 -42.68 -34.18 11.37
C ALA A 147 -43.67 -35.25 10.85
N ILE A 148 -43.48 -35.78 9.63
CA ILE A 148 -44.32 -36.86 9.08
C ILE A 148 -43.47 -38.13 8.90
N VAL A 149 -42.86 -38.62 9.99
CA VAL A 149 -42.44 -40.03 10.14
C VAL A 149 -42.54 -40.41 11.62
N THR A 150 -43.73 -40.81 12.05
CA THR A 150 -44.09 -41.68 13.21
C THR A 150 -45.63 -41.76 13.15
N ASP A 151 -46.33 -42.89 12.99
CA ASP A 151 -46.09 -44.31 13.29
C ASP A 151 -46.33 -45.23 12.08
#